data_AF-A0A1Q6I5J7-F1
#
_entry.id   AF-A0A1Q6I5J7-F1
#
_cell.length_a   1.000
_cell.length_b   1.000
_cell.length_c   1.000
_cell.angle_alpha   90.00
_cell.angle_beta   90.00
_cell.angle_gamma   90.00
#
_symmetry.space_group_name_H-M   'P 1'
#
loop_
_entity.id
_entity.type
_entity.pdbx_description
1 polymer ?
#
loop_
_entity_poly.entity_id
_entity_poly.type
_entity_poly.pdbx_seq_one_letter_code
_entity_poly.pdbx_strand_id
1 'polypeptide(L)'
;MYCYAASSDSIVSSNGQEDHVSMGANAATKLYRIMDNLEHILAIELMNAAQGIDFRRPAKTSPVLERFLHEYRKEVPFVKEDIVMYKEIHKTVAFLNRTKFDY
;
A
#
# COMPACT_ATOMS: atom_id res chain seq x y z
N MET A 1 -7.65 -9.83 10.78
CA MET A 1 -8.52 -9.15 11.77
C MET A 1 -7.70 -8.14 12.57
N TYR A 2 -7.35 -6.98 11.98
CA TYR A 2 -6.50 -5.97 12.63
C TYR A 2 -7.23 -4.68 13.03
N CYS A 3 -8.45 -4.47 12.53
CA CYS A 3 -9.18 -3.19 12.69
C CYS A 3 -9.99 -3.06 13.98
N TYR A 4 -10.00 -4.08 14.85
CA TYR A 4 -10.57 -3.94 16.18
C TYR A 4 -9.63 -3.07 17.04
N ALA A 5 -10.14 -2.11 17.82
CA ALA A 5 -9.32 -1.24 18.63
C ALA A 5 -8.57 -2.05 19.71
N ALA A 6 -7.23 -1.94 19.77
CA ALA A 6 -6.48 -2.59 20.86
C ALA A 6 -6.68 -1.85 22.20
N SER A 7 -6.88 -0.53 22.13
CA SER A 7 -7.04 0.35 23.29
C SER A 7 -8.40 0.27 23.98
N SER A 8 -9.36 -0.51 23.44
CA SER A 8 -10.62 -0.77 24.13
C SER A 8 -10.51 -1.88 25.18
N ASP A 9 -9.35 -2.55 25.25
CA ASP A 9 -9.04 -3.55 26.28
C ASP A 9 -8.04 -2.95 27.29
N SER A 10 -8.18 -3.34 28.56
CA SER A 10 -7.31 -2.95 29.66
C SER A 10 -7.26 -4.06 30.70
N ILE A 11 -6.05 -4.56 30.96
CA ILE A 11 -5.82 -5.62 31.95
C ILE A 11 -5.05 -5.01 33.11
N VAL A 12 -5.63 -5.10 34.30
CA VAL A 12 -5.02 -4.60 35.54
C VAL A 12 -3.70 -5.33 35.82
N SER A 13 -2.63 -4.58 36.06
CA SER A 13 -1.32 -5.08 36.44
C SER A 13 -0.88 -4.56 37.81
N SER A 14 0.26 -5.04 38.30
CA SER A 14 0.92 -4.53 39.51
C SER A 14 0.01 -4.51 40.75
N ASN A 15 -0.79 -5.58 40.92
CA ASN A 15 -1.74 -5.74 42.03
C ASN A 15 -2.71 -4.56 42.20
N GLY A 16 -3.19 -4.00 41.09
CA GLY A 16 -4.15 -2.88 41.10
C GLY A 16 -3.51 -1.49 41.14
N GLN A 17 -2.18 -1.38 41.08
CA GLN A 17 -1.52 -0.08 40.92
C GLN A 17 -1.63 0.47 39.49
N GLU A 18 -1.58 -0.43 38.51
CA GLU A 18 -1.77 -0.12 37.09
C GLU A 18 -3.13 -0.69 36.67
N ASP A 19 -4.20 -0.04 37.13
CA ASP A 19 -5.58 -0.47 36.90
C ASP A 19 -6.14 -0.08 35.53
N HIS A 20 -5.43 0.77 34.79
CA HIS A 20 -5.78 1.14 33.42
C HIS A 20 -4.54 1.22 32.51
N VAL A 21 -4.59 0.56 31.36
CA VAL A 21 -3.50 0.56 30.36
C VAL A 21 -4.03 0.78 28.95
N SER A 22 -3.19 1.35 28.07
CA SER A 22 -3.61 1.77 26.72
C SER A 22 -3.54 0.69 25.65
N MET A 23 -2.85 -0.42 25.92
CA MET A 23 -2.46 -1.43 24.93
C MET A 23 -1.76 -0.85 23.68
N GLY A 24 -1.05 0.28 23.84
CA GLY A 24 -0.46 1.04 22.73
C GLY A 24 0.54 0.26 21.88
N ALA A 25 1.34 -0.62 22.50
CA ALA A 25 2.28 -1.48 21.76
C ALA A 25 1.55 -2.46 20.84
N ASN A 26 0.41 -3.02 21.28
CA ASN A 26 -0.43 -3.90 20.46
C ASN A 26 -1.11 -3.11 19.33
N ALA A 27 -1.51 -1.87 19.58
CA ALA A 27 -2.04 -1.00 18.54
C ALA A 27 -0.99 -0.74 17.43
N ALA A 28 0.25 -0.42 17.82
CA ALA A 28 1.33 -0.14 16.88
C ALA A 28 1.69 -1.36 16.01
N THR A 29 1.80 -2.56 16.59
CA THR A 29 2.10 -3.78 15.83
C THR A 29 0.98 -4.16 14.87
N LYS A 30 -0.29 -3.91 15.25
CA LYS A 30 -1.44 -4.10 14.34
C LYS A 30 -1.41 -3.11 13.19
N LEU A 31 -1.12 -1.83 13.46
CA LEU A 31 -1.00 -0.81 12.42
C LEU A 31 0.10 -1.16 11.42
N TYR A 32 1.25 -1.61 11.89
CA TYR A 32 2.37 -2.02 11.02
C TYR A 32 1.92 -3.06 9.97
N ARG A 33 1.21 -4.12 10.41
CA ARG A 33 0.68 -5.14 9.47
C ARG A 33 -0.40 -4.60 8.54
N ILE A 34 -1.16 -3.60 8.95
CA ILE A 34 -2.15 -2.93 8.08
C ILE A 34 -1.40 -2.13 6.99
N MET A 35 -0.36 -1.40 7.35
CA MET A 35 0.46 -0.64 6.39
C MET A 35 1.09 -1.55 5.35
N ASP A 36 1.67 -2.69 5.76
CA ASP A 36 2.22 -3.68 4.82
C ASP A 36 1.17 -4.15 3.80
N ASN A 37 -0.07 -4.43 4.26
CA ASN A 37 -1.15 -4.83 3.36
C ASN A 37 -1.59 -3.68 2.44
N LEU A 38 -1.63 -2.46 2.96
CA LEU A 38 -2.05 -1.28 2.21
C LEU A 38 -1.08 -0.99 1.05
N GLU A 39 0.24 -1.12 1.27
CA GLU A 39 1.24 -0.97 0.21
C GLU A 39 0.97 -1.94 -0.96
N HIS A 40 0.61 -3.19 -0.66
CA HIS A 40 0.27 -4.18 -1.70
C HIS A 40 -1.03 -3.83 -2.43
N ILE A 41 -2.05 -3.36 -1.71
CA ILE A 41 -3.33 -2.93 -2.32
C ILE A 41 -3.09 -1.77 -3.28
N LEU A 42 -2.37 -0.74 -2.84
CA LEU A 42 -2.03 0.41 -3.67
C LEU A 42 -1.17 0.04 -4.88
N ALA A 43 -0.27 -0.93 -4.72
CA ALA A 43 0.53 -1.45 -5.83
C ALA A 43 -0.35 -2.14 -6.89
N ILE A 44 -1.32 -2.96 -6.48
CA ILE A 44 -2.26 -3.61 -7.40
C ILE A 44 -3.15 -2.57 -8.08
N GLU A 45 -3.62 -1.56 -7.34
CA GLU A 45 -4.41 -0.46 -7.87
C GLU A 45 -3.63 0.31 -8.95
N LEU A 46 -2.39 0.69 -8.69
CA LEU A 46 -1.53 1.37 -9.67
C LEU A 46 -1.31 0.51 -10.92
N MET A 47 -0.99 -0.77 -10.74
CA MET A 47 -0.77 -1.70 -11.85
C MET A 47 -2.00 -1.77 -12.77
N ASN A 48 -3.20 -1.89 -12.19
CA ASN A 48 -4.47 -1.89 -12.92
C ASN A 48 -4.78 -0.55 -13.57
N ALA A 49 -4.55 0.56 -12.87
CA ALA A 49 -4.79 1.90 -13.39
C ALA A 49 -3.90 2.20 -14.61
N ALA A 50 -2.61 1.84 -14.54
CA ALA A 50 -1.69 1.99 -15.64
C ALA A 50 -2.14 1.16 -16.85
N GLN A 51 -2.54 -0.10 -16.63
CA GLN A 51 -3.03 -0.98 -17.70
C GLN A 51 -4.31 -0.43 -18.33
N GLY A 52 -5.25 0.07 -17.52
CA GLY A 52 -6.49 0.68 -17.97
C GLY A 52 -6.28 1.94 -18.80
N ILE A 53 -5.29 2.76 -18.45
CA ILE A 53 -4.92 3.95 -19.24
C ILE A 53 -4.33 3.55 -20.60
N ASP A 54 -3.50 2.50 -20.64
CA ASP A 54 -2.94 1.99 -21.89
C ASP A 54 -4.00 1.38 -22.82
N PHE A 55 -5.03 0.73 -22.27
CA PHE A 55 -6.17 0.26 -23.07
C PHE A 55 -7.02 1.40 -23.64
N ARG A 56 -6.96 2.60 -23.06
CA ARG A 56 -7.73 3.77 -23.52
C ARG A 56 -7.01 4.64 -24.53
N ARG A 57 -5.80 4.28 -24.95
CA ARG A 57 -5.05 5.05 -25.95
C ARG A 57 -5.83 5.13 -27.27
N PRO A 58 -5.83 6.30 -27.96
CA PRO A 58 -4.90 7.43 -27.79
C PRO A 58 -5.33 8.49 -26.76
N ALA A 59 -6.41 8.29 -26.00
CA ALA A 59 -6.78 9.23 -24.94
C ALA A 59 -5.65 9.37 -23.90
N LYS A 60 -5.49 10.59 -23.37
CA LYS A 60 -4.45 10.93 -22.40
C LYS A 60 -5.05 11.40 -21.08
N THR A 61 -4.33 11.15 -19.99
CA THR A 61 -4.62 11.73 -18.67
C THR A 61 -3.86 13.05 -18.51
N SER A 62 -3.88 13.63 -17.30
CA SER A 62 -3.18 14.89 -17.02
C SER A 62 -1.66 14.77 -17.27
N PRO A 63 -0.97 15.87 -17.64
CA PRO A 63 0.48 15.82 -17.90
C PRO A 63 1.32 15.28 -16.73
N VAL A 64 0.90 15.51 -15.49
CA VAL A 64 1.56 14.99 -14.28
C VAL A 64 1.46 13.47 -14.23
N LEU A 65 0.25 12.94 -14.44
CA LEU A 65 0.00 11.50 -14.41
C LEU A 65 0.64 10.79 -15.61
N GLU A 66 0.68 11.41 -16.79
CA GLU A 66 1.41 10.85 -17.94
C GLU A 66 2.90 10.68 -17.65
N ARG A 67 3.54 11.69 -17.02
CA ARG A 67 4.95 11.57 -16.60
C ARG A 67 5.15 10.47 -15.56
N PHE A 68 4.29 10.43 -14.55
CA PHE A 68 4.36 9.41 -13.51
C PHE A 68 4.20 7.99 -14.08
N LEU A 69 3.20 7.77 -14.92
CA LEU A 69 2.97 6.48 -15.56
C LEU A 69 4.08 6.11 -16.53
N HIS A 70 4.66 7.09 -17.23
CA HIS A 70 5.82 6.86 -18.08
C HIS A 70 7.02 6.34 -17.28
N GLU A 71 7.33 6.94 -16.12
CA GLU A 71 8.38 6.45 -15.22
C GLU A 71 8.04 5.07 -14.65
N TYR A 72 6.81 4.86 -14.20
CA TYR A 72 6.35 3.56 -13.69
C TYR A 72 6.49 2.44 -14.74
N ARG A 73 6.19 2.74 -16.02
CA ARG A 73 6.28 1.78 -17.13
C ARG A 73 7.69 1.32 -17.47
N LYS A 74 8.72 2.03 -17.00
CA LYS A 74 10.12 1.54 -17.09
C LYS A 74 10.36 0.34 -16.18
N GLU A 75 9.52 0.16 -15.16
CA GLU A 75 9.70 -0.85 -14.10
C GLU A 75 8.75 -2.02 -14.26
N VAL A 76 7.47 -1.71 -14.50
CA VAL A 76 6.45 -2.71 -14.80
C VAL A 76 5.89 -2.44 -16.20
N PRO A 77 6.33 -3.22 -17.21
CA PRO A 77 5.89 -3.04 -18.58
C PRO A 77 4.41 -3.40 -18.75
N PHE A 78 3.82 -2.96 -19.86
CA PHE A 78 2.47 -3.34 -20.22
C PHE A 78 2.35 -4.87 -20.36
N VAL A 79 1.39 -5.46 -19.64
CA VAL A 79 1.16 -6.91 -19.65
C VAL A 79 0.28 -7.24 -20.85
N LYS A 80 0.85 -7.90 -21.87
CA LYS A 80 0.14 -8.28 -23.10
C LYS A 80 -0.55 -9.63 -23.01
N GLU A 81 0.10 -10.55 -22.32
CA GLU A 81 -0.30 -11.95 -22.17
C GLU A 81 -0.21 -12.32 -20.70
N ASP A 82 -0.79 -13.45 -20.31
CA ASP A 82 -0.78 -13.90 -18.93
C ASP A 82 0.65 -14.13 -18.42
N ILE A 83 0.92 -13.59 -17.25
CA ILE A 83 2.21 -13.71 -16.57
C ILE A 83 2.00 -14.04 -15.09
N VAL A 84 3.10 -14.42 -14.44
CA VAL A 84 3.15 -14.57 -12.99
C VAL A 84 3.15 -13.19 -12.31
N MET A 85 1.98 -12.75 -11.85
CA MET A 85 1.73 -11.36 -11.40
C MET A 85 2.48 -10.93 -10.14
N TYR A 86 2.75 -11.83 -9.18
CA TYR A 86 3.34 -11.42 -7.89
C TYR A 86 4.70 -10.73 -8.04
N LYS A 87 5.45 -11.07 -9.10
CA LYS A 87 6.74 -10.44 -9.42
C LYS A 87 6.57 -8.96 -9.77
N GLU A 88 5.57 -8.65 -10.58
CA GLU A 88 5.28 -7.27 -11.00
C GLU A 88 4.62 -6.47 -9.87
N ILE A 89 3.81 -7.11 -9.02
CA ILE A 89 3.27 -6.50 -7.80
C ILE A 89 4.42 -6.10 -6.87
N HIS A 90 5.39 -6.99 -6.60
CA HIS A 90 6.55 -6.66 -5.76
C HIS A 90 7.40 -5.52 -6.33
N LYS A 91 7.61 -5.49 -7.66
CA LYS A 91 8.28 -4.36 -8.31
C LYS A 91 7.50 -3.06 -8.13
N THR A 92 6.18 -3.12 -8.20
CA THR A 92 5.30 -1.96 -8.00
C THR A 92 5.35 -1.46 -6.56
N VAL A 93 5.32 -2.34 -5.56
CA VAL A 93 5.55 -1.98 -4.15
C VAL A 93 6.90 -1.29 -3.99
N ALA A 94 7.97 -1.89 -4.54
CA ALA A 94 9.30 -1.29 -4.50
C ALA A 94 9.37 0.05 -5.23
N PHE A 95 8.56 0.27 -6.28
CA PHE A 95 8.46 1.53 -7.01
C PHE A 95 7.79 2.60 -6.13
N LEU A 96 6.67 2.28 -5.50
CA LEU A 96 5.98 3.19 -4.60
C LEU A 96 6.86 3.58 -3.41
N ASN A 97 7.57 2.63 -2.80
CA ASN A 97 8.41 2.89 -1.61
C ASN A 97 9.63 3.77 -1.91
N ARG A 98 10.12 3.81 -3.16
CA ARG A 98 11.24 4.69 -3.56
C ARG A 98 10.78 6.03 -4.15
N THR A 99 9.54 6.11 -4.63
CA THR A 99 9.05 7.30 -5.30
C THR A 99 8.84 8.41 -4.29
N LYS A 100 9.53 9.53 -4.50
CA LYS A 100 9.29 10.76 -3.76
C LYS A 100 8.38 11.65 -4.58
N PHE A 101 7.36 12.19 -3.95
CA PHE A 101 6.50 13.21 -4.54
C PHE A 101 6.92 14.56 -3.97
N ASP A 102 7.37 15.46 -4.85
CA ASP A 102 7.48 16.87 -4.53
C ASP A 102 6.08 17.47 -4.68
N TYR A 103 5.47 17.89 -3.56
CA TYR A 103 4.19 18.58 -3.52
C TYR A 103 4.37 20.10 -3.64
#